data_AF-A0A6M8VD64-F1
#
_entry.id   AF-A0A6M8VD64-F1
#
_cell.length_a   1.000
_cell.length_b   1.000
_cell.length_c   1.000
_cell.angle_alpha   90.00
_cell.angle_beta   90.00
_cell.angle_gamma   90.00
#
_symmetry.space_group_name_H-M   'P 1'
#
loop_
_entity.id
_entity.type
_entity.pdbx_description
1 polymer ?
#
loop_
_entity_poly.entity_id
_entity_poly.type
_entity_poly.pdbx_seq_one_letter_code
_entity_poly.pdbx_strand_id
1 'polypeptide(L)'
;MKHKAIFIAAVLLSLSLLSCSDGPINKITLQNKAAGDVYLSFRGTEISVPSGQTVELQDIDKGEYEYETVFSIPAGSTSFSSEGELTGTLILNAGTKILIIYSSVISEEGAYTIYASVTTSDDLTEGGLPNPIP
;
A
#
# COMPACT_ATOMS: atom_id res chain seq x y z
N MET A 1 50.42 -21.75 -7.21
CA MET A 1 49.49 -20.82 -7.91
C MET A 1 48.09 -21.40 -8.12
N LYS A 2 47.93 -22.70 -8.46
CA LYS A 2 46.63 -23.34 -8.71
C LYS A 2 45.62 -23.26 -7.53
N HIS A 3 46.06 -23.42 -6.28
CA HIS A 3 45.18 -23.32 -5.11
C HIS A 3 44.66 -21.89 -4.83
N LYS A 4 45.41 -20.85 -5.18
CA LYS A 4 44.97 -19.45 -5.03
C LYS A 4 43.84 -19.11 -6.00
N ALA A 5 43.92 -19.62 -7.24
CA ALA A 5 42.88 -19.41 -8.25
C ALA A 5 41.56 -20.11 -7.86
N ILE A 6 41.63 -21.32 -7.30
CA ILE A 6 40.45 -22.06 -6.81
C ILE A 6 39.79 -21.34 -5.64
N PHE A 7 40.59 -20.79 -4.71
CA PHE A 7 40.07 -20.06 -3.56
C PHE A 7 39.36 -18.75 -3.97
N ILE A 8 39.92 -18.01 -4.94
CA ILE A 8 39.30 -16.79 -5.48
C ILE A 8 37.99 -17.11 -6.20
N ALA A 9 37.95 -18.20 -6.98
CA ALA A 9 36.73 -18.64 -7.66
C ALA A 9 35.64 -19.06 -6.66
N ALA A 10 36.01 -19.74 -5.57
CA ALA A 10 35.06 -20.13 -4.51
C ALA A 10 34.48 -18.91 -3.76
N VAL A 11 35.31 -17.90 -3.48
CA VAL A 11 34.85 -16.65 -2.84
C VAL A 11 33.88 -15.90 -3.75
N LEU A 12 34.21 -15.73 -5.04
CA LEU A 12 33.32 -15.04 -5.99
C LEU A 12 31.98 -15.76 -6.17
N LEU A 13 31.98 -17.11 -6.16
CA LEU A 13 30.74 -17.90 -6.21
C LEU A 13 29.90 -17.74 -4.94
N SER A 14 30.53 -17.62 -3.77
CA SER A 14 29.82 -17.37 -2.51
C SER A 14 29.18 -15.99 -2.44
N LEU A 15 29.75 -14.96 -3.07
CA LEU A 15 29.13 -13.63 -3.15
C LEU A 15 27.86 -13.63 -4.02
N SER A 16 27.79 -14.46 -5.06
CA SER A 16 26.57 -14.58 -5.89
C SER A 16 25.40 -15.30 -5.20
N LEU A 17 25.66 -16.05 -4.13
CA LEU A 17 24.63 -16.72 -3.32
C LEU A 17 24.08 -15.84 -2.20
N LEU A 18 24.66 -14.66 -1.96
CA LEU A 18 24.14 -13.63 -1.05
C LEU A 18 23.14 -12.68 -1.75
N SER A 19 22.75 -12.98 -3.00
CA SER A 19 21.63 -12.32 -3.65
C SER A 19 20.35 -12.73 -2.91
N CYS A 20 20.02 -12.01 -1.85
CA CYS A 20 18.71 -12.03 -1.24
C CYS A 20 17.73 -11.64 -2.35
N SER A 21 16.90 -12.57 -2.84
CA SER A 21 15.81 -12.15 -3.72
C SER A 21 14.98 -11.18 -2.91
N ASP A 22 14.73 -9.98 -3.44
CA ASP A 22 13.77 -9.07 -2.83
C ASP A 22 12.48 -9.86 -2.63
N GLY A 23 12.09 -10.04 -1.36
CA GLY A 23 10.89 -10.77 -1.00
C GLY A 23 9.65 -10.11 -1.62
N PRO A 24 8.47 -10.73 -1.51
CA PRO A 24 7.28 -10.15 -2.10
C PRO A 24 7.03 -8.75 -1.51
N ILE A 25 6.96 -7.75 -2.39
CA ILE A 25 6.90 -6.34 -2.02
C ILE A 25 5.47 -5.96 -1.66
N ASN A 26 5.32 -5.41 -0.46
CA ASN A 26 4.08 -4.83 0.02
C ASN A 26 3.76 -3.54 -0.72
N LYS A 27 2.48 -3.39 -1.12
CA LYS A 27 2.04 -2.23 -1.89
C LYS A 27 0.70 -1.69 -1.39
N ILE A 28 0.61 -0.38 -1.29
CA ILE A 28 -0.66 0.34 -1.11
C ILE A 28 -0.88 1.20 -2.35
N THR A 29 -2.01 1.01 -3.03
CA THR A 29 -2.45 1.85 -4.14
C THR A 29 -3.58 2.74 -3.64
N LEU A 30 -3.41 4.06 -3.79
CA LEU A 30 -4.40 5.08 -3.46
C LEU A 30 -4.99 5.62 -4.76
N GLN A 31 -6.30 5.50 -4.95
CA GLN A 31 -7.00 6.06 -6.10
C GLN A 31 -7.96 7.15 -5.65
N ASN A 32 -7.69 8.40 -6.03
CA ASN A 32 -8.61 9.48 -5.81
C ASN A 32 -9.47 9.72 -7.06
N LYS A 33 -10.73 9.31 -6.99
CA LYS A 33 -11.79 9.60 -7.98
C LYS A 33 -12.77 10.67 -7.46
N ALA A 34 -12.51 11.22 -6.28
CA ALA A 34 -13.31 12.28 -5.71
C ALA A 34 -12.99 13.62 -6.40
N ALA A 35 -13.90 14.58 -6.26
CA ALA A 35 -13.74 15.91 -6.84
C ALA A 35 -12.62 16.72 -6.18
N GLY A 36 -12.45 16.58 -4.86
CA GLY A 36 -11.38 17.22 -4.08
C GLY A 36 -10.12 16.36 -3.96
N ASP A 37 -9.01 17.01 -3.61
CA ASP A 37 -7.77 16.35 -3.21
C ASP A 37 -7.94 15.61 -1.89
N VAL A 38 -7.22 14.49 -1.77
CA VAL A 38 -7.19 13.63 -0.58
C VAL A 38 -5.77 13.57 -0.02
N TYR A 39 -5.66 13.53 1.30
CA TYR A 39 -4.41 13.52 2.05
C TYR A 39 -4.46 12.35 3.03
N LEU A 40 -3.62 11.35 2.81
CA LEU A 40 -3.50 10.20 3.70
C LEU A 40 -2.37 10.46 4.71
N SER A 41 -2.69 10.48 5.99
CA SER A 41 -1.70 10.39 7.06
C SER A 41 -1.36 8.91 7.27
N PHE A 42 -0.13 8.53 6.97
CA PHE A 42 0.36 7.15 7.10
C PHE A 42 1.83 7.17 7.55
N ARG A 43 2.16 6.40 8.60
CA ARG A 43 3.52 6.35 9.18
C ARG A 43 4.09 7.74 9.53
N GLY A 44 3.25 8.65 10.02
CA GLY A 44 3.65 10.01 10.38
C GLY A 44 4.03 10.89 9.18
N THR A 45 3.69 10.48 7.96
CA THR A 45 3.88 11.25 6.73
C THR A 45 2.53 11.53 6.07
N GLU A 46 2.37 12.70 5.50
CA GLU A 46 1.22 13.03 4.66
C GLU A 46 1.52 12.62 3.21
N ILE A 47 0.62 11.85 2.61
CA ILE A 47 0.64 11.48 1.20
C ILE A 47 -0.50 12.20 0.49
N SER A 48 -0.14 13.17 -0.34
CA SER A 48 -1.09 13.89 -1.20
C SER A 48 -1.51 13.00 -2.38
N VAL A 49 -2.82 12.86 -2.58
CA VAL A 49 -3.43 12.17 -3.72
C VAL A 49 -4.39 13.16 -4.40
N PRO A 50 -3.90 13.93 -5.39
CA PRO A 50 -4.72 14.93 -6.05
C PRO A 50 -5.95 14.33 -6.75
N SER A 51 -6.97 15.15 -6.97
CA SER A 51 -8.20 14.75 -7.67
C SER A 51 -7.90 14.08 -9.01
N GLY A 52 -8.50 12.90 -9.24
CA GLY A 52 -8.32 12.10 -10.45
C GLY A 52 -7.01 11.31 -10.53
N GLN A 53 -6.13 11.38 -9.53
CA GLN A 53 -4.82 10.73 -9.55
C GLN A 53 -4.79 9.39 -8.82
N THR A 54 -3.73 8.63 -9.13
CA THR A 54 -3.37 7.41 -8.42
C THR A 54 -1.95 7.53 -7.89
N VAL A 55 -1.75 7.17 -6.62
CA VAL A 55 -0.45 7.16 -5.95
C VAL A 55 -0.19 5.74 -5.45
N GLU A 56 1.03 5.24 -5.66
CA GLU A 56 1.45 3.95 -5.13
C GLU A 56 2.54 4.13 -4.08
N LEU A 57 2.40 3.43 -2.96
CA LEU A 57 3.41 3.28 -1.93
C LEU A 57 3.91 1.83 -1.97
N GLN A 58 5.22 1.65 -2.07
CA GLN A 58 5.87 0.34 -2.16
C GLN A 58 6.93 0.22 -1.06
N ASP A 59 7.53 -0.96 -0.92
CA ASP A 59 8.62 -1.25 0.03
C ASP A 59 8.23 -0.95 1.48
N ILE A 60 7.00 -1.33 1.85
CA ILE A 60 6.47 -1.14 3.20
C ILE A 60 6.75 -2.40 4.03
N ASP A 61 7.45 -2.24 5.15
CA ASP A 61 7.71 -3.35 6.06
C ASP A 61 6.40 -3.99 6.54
N LYS A 62 6.45 -5.30 6.83
CA LYS A 62 5.32 -5.99 7.46
C LYS A 62 4.95 -5.36 8.81
N GLY A 63 3.67 -5.35 9.13
CA GLY A 63 3.18 -4.80 10.39
C GLY A 63 1.76 -4.27 10.32
N GLU A 64 1.34 -3.66 11.41
CA GLU A 64 0.06 -2.98 11.53
C GLU A 64 0.29 -1.48 11.58
N TYR A 65 -0.43 -0.74 10.73
CA TYR A 65 -0.24 0.68 10.56
C TYR A 65 -1.58 1.41 10.62
N GLU A 66 -1.68 2.37 11.53
CA GLU A 66 -2.81 3.28 11.55
C GLU A 66 -2.73 4.25 10.37
N TYR A 67 -3.90 4.60 9.83
CA TYR A 67 -4.04 5.64 8.83
C TYR A 67 -5.26 6.50 9.11
N GLU A 68 -5.18 7.74 8.67
CA GLU A 68 -6.27 8.71 8.69
C GLU A 68 -6.28 9.49 7.38
N THR A 69 -7.48 9.76 6.87
CA THR A 69 -7.68 10.49 5.62
C THR A 69 -8.33 11.83 5.91
N VAL A 70 -7.70 12.89 5.40
CA VAL A 70 -8.28 14.23 5.31
C VAL A 70 -8.54 14.54 3.84
N PHE A 71 -9.57 15.32 3.55
CA PHE A 71 -9.96 15.65 2.19
C PHE A 71 -10.35 17.12 2.08
N SER A 72 -10.13 17.67 0.89
CA SER A 72 -10.59 19.02 0.56
C SER A 72 -12.05 18.99 0.12
N ILE A 73 -12.81 19.98 0.57
CA ILE A 73 -14.19 20.19 0.14
C ILE A 73 -14.16 21.11 -1.08
N PRO A 74 -14.73 20.71 -2.23
CA PRO A 74 -14.78 21.56 -3.41
C PRO A 74 -15.46 22.91 -3.15
N ALA A 75 -14.98 23.96 -3.83
CA ALA A 75 -15.61 25.27 -3.73
C ALA A 75 -17.05 25.24 -4.24
N GLY A 76 -17.96 25.91 -3.51
CA GLY A 76 -19.38 25.95 -3.85
C GLY A 76 -20.22 24.84 -3.20
N SER A 77 -19.60 23.90 -2.47
CA SER A 77 -20.36 22.96 -1.63
C SER A 77 -21.07 23.70 -0.49
N THR A 78 -22.32 23.34 -0.24
CA THR A 78 -23.18 23.96 0.78
C THR A 78 -23.06 23.26 2.13
N SER A 79 -22.75 21.96 2.10
CA SER A 79 -22.49 21.10 3.25
C SER A 79 -21.57 19.96 2.85
N PHE A 80 -21.06 19.21 3.84
CA PHE A 80 -20.27 18.02 3.59
C PHE A 80 -20.64 16.88 4.52
N SER A 81 -20.42 15.65 4.04
CA SER A 81 -20.44 14.44 4.84
C SER A 81 -19.42 13.43 4.30
N SER A 82 -19.20 12.37 5.07
CA SER A 82 -18.18 11.37 4.77
C SER A 82 -18.63 9.98 5.20
N GLU A 83 -18.37 8.99 4.36
CA GLU A 83 -18.77 7.60 4.60
C GLU A 83 -17.63 6.62 4.28
N GLY A 84 -17.66 5.46 4.94
CA GLY A 84 -16.71 4.37 4.70
C GLY A 84 -15.40 4.50 5.48
N GLU A 85 -14.35 3.90 4.94
CA GLU A 85 -13.09 3.62 5.63
C GLU A 85 -12.07 4.75 5.46
N LEU A 86 -12.34 5.92 6.07
CA LEU A 86 -11.43 7.07 6.04
C LEU A 86 -10.33 7.00 7.09
N THR A 87 -10.54 6.22 8.15
CA THR A 87 -9.59 5.98 9.22
C THR A 87 -9.59 4.51 9.57
N GLY A 88 -8.44 3.96 9.93
CA GLY A 88 -8.39 2.57 10.40
C GLY A 88 -6.97 2.05 10.52
N THR A 89 -6.85 0.73 10.47
CA THR A 89 -5.58 0.01 10.57
C THR A 89 -5.38 -0.85 9.33
N LEU A 90 -4.22 -0.72 8.68
CA LEU A 90 -3.79 -1.56 7.59
C LEU A 90 -2.86 -2.65 8.14
N ILE A 91 -3.20 -3.91 7.89
CA ILE A 91 -2.37 -5.06 8.25
C ILE A 91 -1.62 -5.49 6.99
N LEU A 92 -0.29 -5.44 7.03
CA LEU A 92 0.58 -5.83 5.92
C LEU A 92 1.38 -7.08 6.32
N ASN A 93 1.01 -8.21 5.73
CA ASN A 93 1.80 -9.44 5.69
C ASN A 93 2.85 -9.34 4.57
N ALA A 94 3.62 -10.40 4.29
CA ALA A 94 4.54 -10.39 3.16
C ALA A 94 3.76 -10.46 1.83
N GLY A 95 4.04 -9.54 0.89
CA GLY A 95 3.36 -9.49 -0.40
C GLY A 95 1.94 -8.91 -0.39
N THR A 96 1.51 -8.30 0.72
CA THR A 96 0.18 -7.71 0.83
C THR A 96 0.00 -6.54 -0.15
N LYS A 97 -1.13 -6.55 -0.85
CA LYS A 97 -1.57 -5.49 -1.75
C LYS A 97 -2.86 -4.89 -1.23
N ILE A 98 -2.82 -3.60 -0.94
CA ILE A 98 -3.97 -2.83 -0.46
C ILE A 98 -4.36 -1.83 -1.54
N LEU A 99 -5.67 -1.71 -1.78
CA LEU A 99 -6.24 -0.69 -2.64
C LEU A 99 -7.21 0.15 -1.81
N ILE A 100 -6.93 1.44 -1.73
CA ILE A 100 -7.82 2.44 -1.15
C ILE A 100 -8.41 3.29 -2.28
N ILE A 101 -9.73 3.35 -2.36
CA ILE A 101 -10.44 4.17 -3.36
C ILE A 101 -11.22 5.26 -2.64
N TYR A 102 -10.97 6.49 -3.06
CA TYR A 102 -11.78 7.65 -2.70
C TYR A 102 -12.68 8.02 -3.87
N SER A 103 -13.94 8.32 -3.59
CA SER A 103 -14.90 8.80 -4.56
C SER A 103 -15.83 9.82 -3.91
N SER A 104 -16.57 10.59 -4.71
CA SER A 104 -17.50 11.55 -4.15
C SER A 104 -18.69 11.81 -5.05
N VAL A 105 -19.77 12.29 -4.43
CA VAL A 105 -20.96 12.79 -5.12
C VAL A 105 -21.26 14.21 -4.62
N ILE A 106 -21.72 15.06 -5.52
CA ILE A 106 -22.30 16.37 -5.19
C ILE A 106 -23.78 16.30 -5.54
N SER A 107 -24.67 16.54 -4.57
CA SER A 107 -26.12 16.59 -4.82
C SER A 107 -26.50 17.84 -5.62
N GLU A 108 -27.72 17.86 -6.17
CA GLU A 108 -28.25 19.04 -6.86
C GLU A 108 -28.32 20.28 -5.94
N GLU A 109 -28.46 20.08 -4.62
CA GLU A 109 -28.44 21.16 -3.62
C GLU A 109 -27.03 21.56 -3.16
N GLY A 110 -25.98 20.95 -3.74
CA GLY A 110 -24.58 21.25 -3.46
C GLY A 110 -23.99 20.53 -2.24
N ALA A 111 -24.67 19.53 -1.68
CA ALA A 111 -24.13 18.73 -0.59
C ALA A 111 -23.05 17.78 -1.12
N TYR A 112 -21.84 17.84 -0.57
CA TYR A 112 -20.70 17.01 -0.96
C TYR A 112 -20.55 15.81 -0.03
N THR A 113 -20.63 14.59 -0.57
CA THR A 113 -20.34 13.37 0.19
C THR A 113 -19.09 12.71 -0.38
N ILE A 114 -18.10 12.44 0.47
CA ILE A 114 -16.95 11.61 0.13
C ILE A 114 -17.11 10.19 0.67
N TYR A 115 -16.64 9.21 -0.10
CA TYR A 115 -16.67 7.80 0.23
C TYR A 115 -15.26 7.24 0.15
N ALA A 116 -14.87 6.42 1.12
CA ALA A 116 -13.64 5.65 1.09
C ALA A 116 -13.93 4.16 1.20
N SER A 117 -13.19 3.35 0.45
CA SER A 117 -13.17 1.89 0.61
C SER A 117 -11.76 1.36 0.60
N VAL A 118 -11.49 0.38 1.45
CA VAL A 118 -10.23 -0.34 1.54
C VAL A 118 -10.46 -1.79 1.19
N THR A 119 -9.61 -2.32 0.31
CA THR A 119 -9.58 -3.75 0.00
C THR A 119 -8.14 -4.26 0.11
N THR A 120 -7.99 -5.48 0.59
CA THR A 120 -6.68 -6.12 0.80
C THR A 120 -6.62 -7.47 0.09
N SER A 121 -5.44 -7.82 -0.39
CA SER A 121 -5.11 -9.13 -0.96
C SER A 121 -3.71 -9.53 -0.49
N ASP A 122 -3.62 -10.63 0.25
CA ASP A 122 -2.35 -11.20 0.68
C ASP A 122 -1.81 -12.17 -0.36
N ASP A 123 -0.48 -12.32 -0.40
CA ASP A 123 0.16 -13.38 -1.18
C ASP A 123 0.02 -14.71 -0.43
N LEU A 124 -0.80 -15.61 -0.98
CA LEU A 124 -1.04 -16.93 -0.40
C LEU A 124 0.09 -17.94 -0.68
N THR A 125 1.19 -17.51 -1.32
CA THR A 125 2.28 -18.42 -1.70
C THR A 125 3.21 -18.80 -0.55
N GLU A 126 3.06 -18.23 0.66
CA GLU A 126 3.60 -18.82 1.90
C GLU A 126 2.76 -20.04 2.36
N GLY A 127 2.44 -20.94 1.44
CA GLY A 127 1.96 -22.28 1.73
C GLY A 127 3.17 -23.18 2.01
N GLY A 128 3.53 -23.33 3.29
CA GLY A 128 4.42 -24.39 3.73
C GLY A 128 3.96 -25.73 3.15
N LEU A 129 4.92 -26.57 2.75
CA LEU A 129 4.66 -27.93 2.28
C LEU A 129 3.60 -28.58 3.19
N PRO A 130 2.54 -29.21 2.66
CA PRO A 130 1.59 -29.92 3.50
C PRO A 130 2.38 -30.91 4.36
N ASN A 131 2.27 -30.79 5.69
CA ASN A 131 2.81 -31.78 6.61
C ASN A 131 2.39 -33.17 6.11
N PRO A 132 3.30 -34.12 5.88
CA PRO A 132 2.89 -35.48 5.60
C PRO A 132 2.06 -35.95 6.79
N ILE A 133 0.81 -36.34 6.50
CA ILE A 133 -0.15 -36.87 7.47
C ILE A 133 0.52 -38.09 8.14
N PRO A 134 0.47 -38.21 9.49
CA PRO A 134 1.08 -39.32 10.21
C PRO A 134 0.49 -40.69 9.85
#